data_AF-A0A3D5N3X8-F1
#
_entry.id   AF-A0A3D5N3X8-F1
#
_cell.length_a   1.000
_cell.length_b   1.000
_cell.length_c   1.000
_cell.angle_alpha   90.00
_cell.angle_beta   90.00
_cell.angle_gamma   90.00
#
_symmetry.space_group_name_H-M   'P 1'
#
loop_
_entity.id
_entity.type
_entity.pdbx_description
1 polymer ?
#
loop_
_entity_poly.entity_id
_entity_poly.type
_entity_poly.pdbx_seq_one_letter_code
_entity_poly.pdbx_strand_id
1 'polypeptide(L)' 'ASGVKLPELHSIAAHRWRYARTEVPLGKSYLNGMNGRVIAAGDWCLGARVEAAWRSGQTAAHAMMETLIG' A
#
# COMPACT_ATOMS: atom_id res chain seq x y z
N ALA A 1 -39.32 -9.28 -7.58
CA ALA A 1 -38.44 -8.15 -7.91
C ALA A 1 -39.32 -6.92 -8.12
N SER A 2 -39.15 -5.86 -7.33
CA SER A 2 -39.88 -4.61 -7.54
C SER A 2 -39.31 -3.91 -8.77
N GLY A 3 -40.06 -3.83 -9.86
CA GLY A 3 -39.65 -3.23 -11.13
C GLY A 3 -39.61 -1.69 -11.10
N VAL A 4 -39.22 -1.09 -9.99
CA VAL A 4 -39.19 0.37 -9.84
C VAL A 4 -37.98 0.94 -10.55
N LYS A 5 -38.21 1.92 -11.42
CA LYS A 5 -37.16 2.65 -12.14
C LYS A 5 -36.37 3.52 -11.16
N LEU A 6 -35.03 3.45 -11.25
CA LEU A 6 -34.15 4.35 -10.48
C LEU A 6 -34.34 5.81 -10.93
N PRO A 7 -34.17 6.78 -10.02
CA PRO A 7 -34.24 8.21 -10.36
C PRO A 7 -33.12 8.62 -11.32
N GLU A 8 -33.24 9.82 -11.88
CA GLU A 8 -32.22 10.41 -12.73
C GLU A 8 -30.89 10.61 -11.99
N LEU A 9 -29.79 10.35 -12.67
CA LEU A 9 -28.45 10.41 -12.10
C LEU A 9 -27.94 11.87 -12.13
N HIS A 10 -27.77 12.49 -10.96
CA HIS A 10 -27.33 13.89 -10.89
C HIS A 10 -25.86 14.11 -11.21
N SER A 11 -24.99 13.12 -10.99
CA SER A 11 -23.56 13.22 -11.28
C SER A 11 -22.91 11.86 -11.47
N ILE A 12 -21.83 11.83 -12.26
CA ILE A 12 -21.05 10.62 -12.57
C ILE A 12 -19.57 10.96 -12.47
N ALA A 13 -18.82 10.12 -11.76
CA ALA A 13 -17.37 10.13 -11.77
C ALA A 13 -16.83 8.71 -11.81
N ALA A 14 -15.73 8.51 -12.53
CA ALA A 14 -15.03 7.24 -12.59
C ALA A 14 -13.53 7.47 -12.37
N HIS A 15 -12.89 6.56 -11.65
CA HIS A 15 -11.44 6.57 -11.46
C HIS A 15 -10.89 5.16 -11.63
N ARG A 16 -9.74 5.03 -12.31
CA ARG A 16 -9.06 3.75 -12.53
C ARG A 16 -7.76 3.67 -11.75
N TRP A 17 -7.78 2.86 -10.70
CA TRP A 17 -6.59 2.52 -9.92
C TRP A 17 -5.89 1.31 -10.55
N ARG A 18 -4.82 1.55 -11.32
CA ARG A 18 -4.06 0.46 -11.96
C ARG A 18 -3.43 -0.50 -10.93
N TYR A 19 -3.01 0.03 -9.78
CA TYR A 19 -2.34 -0.72 -8.70
C TYR A 19 -3.14 -0.57 -7.40
N ALA A 20 -4.42 -0.93 -7.44
CA ALA A 20 -5.36 -0.67 -6.35
C ALA A 20 -5.13 -1.55 -5.12
N ARG A 21 -4.64 -2.79 -5.35
CA ARG A 21 -4.62 -3.83 -4.33
C ARG A 21 -3.53 -4.84 -4.63
N THR A 22 -2.72 -5.12 -3.63
CA THR A 22 -1.74 -6.21 -3.66
C THR A 22 -2.46 -7.56 -3.65
N GLU A 23 -2.17 -8.43 -4.63
CA GLU A 23 -2.69 -9.80 -4.66
C GLU A 23 -1.76 -10.77 -3.93
N VAL A 24 -0.46 -10.68 -4.20
CA VAL A 24 0.59 -11.50 -3.59
C VAL A 24 1.59 -10.57 -2.89
N PRO A 25 1.61 -10.53 -1.55
CA PRO A 25 2.58 -9.73 -0.82
C PRO A 25 4.01 -10.25 -0.99
N LEU A 26 4.99 -9.35 -0.88
CA LEU A 26 6.42 -9.70 -0.88
C LEU A 26 6.79 -10.71 0.22
N GLY A 27 6.09 -10.65 1.37
CA GLY A 27 6.39 -11.47 2.54
C GLY A 27 7.57 -10.96 3.38
N LYS A 28 8.09 -9.77 3.07
CA LYS A 28 9.08 -9.04 3.85
C LYS A 28 8.54 -7.66 4.18
N SER A 29 8.86 -7.10 5.34
CA SER A 29 8.37 -5.79 5.78
C SER A 29 8.91 -4.62 4.94
N TYR A 30 10.05 -4.76 4.30
CA TYR A 30 10.65 -3.79 3.39
C TYR A 30 11.70 -4.46 2.49
N LEU A 31 12.18 -3.75 1.49
CA LEU A 31 13.41 -4.07 0.75
C LEU A 31 14.47 -3.01 1.07
N ASN A 32 15.72 -3.41 1.20
CA ASN A 32 16.85 -2.49 1.33
C ASN A 32 17.85 -2.67 0.17
N GLY A 33 18.59 -1.61 -0.12
CA GLY A 33 19.63 -1.56 -1.12
C GLY A 33 20.71 -0.56 -0.73
N MET A 34 21.83 -0.55 -1.44
CA MET A 34 22.97 0.34 -1.19
C MET A 34 23.41 0.32 0.29
N ASN A 35 23.60 -0.88 0.84
CA ASN A 35 23.96 -1.09 2.25
C ASN A 35 23.02 -0.35 3.22
N GLY A 36 21.70 -0.46 2.98
CA GLY A 36 20.64 0.13 3.81
C GLY A 36 20.42 1.64 3.64
N ARG A 37 21.14 2.30 2.72
CA ARG A 37 20.93 3.72 2.39
C ARG A 37 19.73 3.98 1.50
N VAL A 38 19.22 2.94 0.84
CA VAL A 38 17.94 2.99 0.14
C VAL A 38 17.02 1.91 0.67
N ILE A 39 15.77 2.29 0.90
CA ILE A 39 14.74 1.41 1.42
C ILE A 39 13.45 1.61 0.64
N ALA A 40 12.76 0.51 0.33
CA ALA A 40 11.46 0.52 -0.31
C ALA A 40 10.45 -0.17 0.61
N ALA A 41 9.31 0.49 0.81
CA ALA A 41 8.25 0.08 1.72
C ALA A 41 6.88 0.39 1.11
N GLY A 42 5.84 -0.30 1.57
CA GLY A 42 4.46 -0.12 1.11
C GLY A 42 3.54 -1.23 1.58
N ASP A 43 2.24 -1.13 1.28
CA ASP A 43 1.28 -2.19 1.62
C ASP A 43 1.71 -3.52 1.00
N TRP A 44 2.13 -3.50 -0.26
CA TRP A 44 2.60 -4.65 -1.04
C TRP A 44 3.70 -5.48 -0.39
N CYS A 45 4.41 -4.93 0.61
CA CYS A 45 5.36 -5.68 1.40
C CYS A 45 4.68 -6.76 2.27
N LEU A 46 3.54 -6.42 2.91
CA LEU A 46 2.92 -7.23 3.96
C LEU A 46 1.44 -7.58 3.71
N GLY A 47 0.76 -6.92 2.77
CA GLY A 47 -0.67 -7.11 2.55
C GLY A 47 -1.26 -6.10 1.57
N ALA A 48 -2.57 -5.88 1.67
CA ALA A 48 -3.31 -5.06 0.71
C ALA A 48 -4.18 -4.00 1.38
N ARG A 49 -3.76 -3.54 2.56
CA ARG A 49 -4.50 -2.59 3.40
C ARG A 49 -3.58 -1.52 3.95
N VAL A 50 -4.17 -0.43 4.42
CA VAL A 50 -3.47 0.71 5.00
C VAL A 50 -2.58 0.29 6.18
N GLU A 51 -3.03 -0.64 7.01
CA GLU A 51 -2.28 -1.16 8.16
C GLU A 51 -0.99 -1.87 7.73
N ALA A 52 -1.00 -2.54 6.57
CA ALA A 52 0.19 -3.18 6.00
C ALA A 52 1.20 -2.14 5.54
N ALA A 53 0.75 -1.08 4.86
CA ALA A 53 1.62 0.04 4.47
C ALA A 53 2.24 0.73 5.68
N TRP A 54 1.44 1.00 6.71
CA TRP A 54 1.90 1.63 7.93
C TRP A 54 2.97 0.79 8.63
N ARG A 55 2.73 -0.52 8.83
CA ARG A 55 3.70 -1.43 9.45
C ARG A 55 4.99 -1.53 8.63
N SER A 56 4.87 -1.68 7.31
CA SER A 56 6.01 -1.72 6.40
C SER A 56 6.87 -0.46 6.51
N GLY A 57 6.24 0.72 6.47
CA GLY A 57 6.95 2.00 6.59
C GLY A 57 7.62 2.19 7.96
N GLN A 58 6.96 1.81 9.05
CA GLN A 58 7.55 1.87 10.39
C GLN A 58 8.79 0.98 10.53
N THR A 59 8.70 -0.28 10.08
CA THR A 59 9.85 -1.19 10.13
C THR A 59 10.99 -0.70 9.23
N ALA A 60 10.66 -0.16 8.05
CA ALA A 60 11.65 0.43 7.16
C ALA A 60 12.40 1.59 7.82
N ALA A 61 11.68 2.54 8.41
CA ALA A 61 12.29 3.68 9.07
C ALA A 61 13.25 3.26 10.20
N HIS A 62 12.84 2.29 11.04
CA HIS A 62 13.72 1.75 12.10
C HIS A 62 15.00 1.14 11.51
N ALA A 63 14.89 0.28 10.50
CA ALA A 63 16.05 -0.34 9.87
C ALA A 63 17.02 0.68 9.24
N MET A 64 16.48 1.74 8.65
CA MET A 64 17.28 2.83 8.09
C MET A 64 18.00 3.63 9.18
N MET A 65 17.33 3.94 10.29
CA MET A 65 17.96 4.64 11.42
C MET A 65 19.07 3.80 12.06
N GLU A 66 18.85 2.50 12.25
CA GLU A 66 19.88 1.56 12.73
C GLU A 66 21.10 1.54 11.82
N THR A 67 20.90 1.59 10.49
CA THR A 67 22.00 1.57 9.53
C THR A 67 22.79 2.88 9.48
N LEU A 68 22.13 4.02 9.64
CA LEU A 68 22.73 5.34 9.41
C LEU A 68 23.32 5.98 10.67
N ILE A 69 22.79 5.61 11.83
CA ILE A 69 23.10 6.25 13.12
C ILE A 69 23.70 5.23 14.11
N GLY A 70 23.41 3.94 13.91
CA GLY A 70 23.97 2.84 14.70
C GLY A 70 25.38 2.43 14.30
#